data_AF-A0A090XA69-F1
#
_entry.id   AF-A0A090XA69-F1
#
_cell.length_a   1.000
_cell.length_b   1.000
_cell.length_c   1.000
_cell.angle_alpha   90.00
_cell.angle_beta   90.00
_cell.angle_gamma   90.00
#
_symmetry.space_group_name_H-M   'P 1'
#
loop_
_entity.id
_entity.type
_entity.pdbx_description
1 polymer ?
#
loop_
_entity_poly.entity_id
_entity_poly.type
_entity_poly.pdbx_seq_one_letter_code
_entity_poly.pdbx_strand_id
1 'polypeptide(L)'
;KEDAYKWRRCWLVLISDYRYDYQLLVVNGSKEIFTNKKIFQRDQKKNDTEEFAVKLKEAAEIIINNTTWMDNETRNNAIKKLENMVFKMGYPSDMTNQSLIESMYEPVGKISTK
;
A
#
# COMPACT_ATOMS: atom_id res chain seq x y z
N LYS A 1 8.08 27.73 -19.15
CA LYS A 1 8.76 26.57 -18.51
C LYS A 1 8.10 26.16 -17.18
N GLU A 2 7.48 27.08 -16.42
CA GLU A 2 6.76 26.75 -15.17
C GLU A 2 5.44 25.95 -15.38
N ASP A 3 4.71 26.19 -16.48
CA ASP A 3 3.42 25.54 -16.71
C ASP A 3 3.51 24.02 -16.93
N ALA A 4 4.66 23.53 -17.41
CA ALA A 4 4.89 22.11 -17.69
C ALA A 4 4.91 21.23 -16.42
N TYR A 5 4.97 21.83 -15.22
CA TYR A 5 4.99 21.13 -13.93
C TYR A 5 3.74 21.38 -13.08
N LYS A 6 2.80 22.22 -13.55
CA LYS A 6 1.56 22.51 -12.80
C LYS A 6 0.76 21.23 -12.54
N TRP A 7 0.62 20.36 -13.53
CA TRP A 7 -0.07 19.07 -13.35
C TRP A 7 0.63 18.17 -12.33
N ARG A 8 1.97 18.19 -12.26
CA ARG A 8 2.73 17.44 -11.24
C ARG A 8 2.46 17.97 -9.85
N ARG A 9 2.42 19.30 -9.67
CA ARG A 9 2.08 19.91 -8.39
C ARG A 9 0.65 19.59 -7.98
N CYS A 10 -0.32 19.71 -8.89
CA CYS A 10 -1.71 19.32 -8.63
C CYS A 10 -1.83 17.82 -8.28
N TRP A 11 -1.12 16.96 -9.00
CA TRP A 11 -1.08 15.52 -8.73
C TRP A 11 -0.46 15.21 -7.36
N LEU A 12 0.68 15.84 -7.04
CA LEU A 12 1.33 15.70 -5.75
C LEU A 12 0.40 16.08 -4.59
N VAL A 13 -0.32 17.20 -4.72
CA VAL A 13 -1.32 17.61 -3.72
C VAL A 13 -2.39 16.53 -3.55
N LEU A 14 -2.93 15.99 -4.64
CA LEU A 14 -3.97 14.94 -4.60
C LEU A 14 -3.49 13.63 -3.98
N ILE A 15 -2.24 13.20 -4.20
CA ILE A 15 -1.72 11.96 -3.62
C ILE A 15 -1.15 12.14 -2.21
N SER A 16 -0.82 13.38 -1.82
CA SER A 16 -0.21 13.71 -0.53
C SER A 16 -1.25 14.13 0.52
N ASP A 17 -2.54 14.17 0.19
CA ASP A 17 -3.57 14.38 1.21
C ASP A 17 -3.70 13.10 2.06
N TYR A 18 -2.88 13.01 3.10
CA TYR A 18 -2.71 11.87 4.02
C TYR A 18 -3.93 11.58 4.90
N ARG A 19 -5.07 12.24 4.70
CA ARG A 19 -6.23 12.10 5.59
C ARG A 19 -7.00 10.80 5.42
N TYR A 20 -6.76 10.04 4.35
CA TYR A 20 -7.32 8.72 4.16
C TYR A 20 -6.21 7.77 3.73
N ASP A 21 -6.03 6.68 4.49
CA ASP A 21 -5.09 5.57 4.26
C ASP A 21 -5.42 4.78 2.96
N TYR A 22 -6.29 5.35 2.11
CA TYR A 22 -6.78 4.80 0.87
C TYR A 22 -6.47 5.76 -0.29
N GLN A 23 -5.21 5.79 -0.75
CA GLN A 23 -4.83 6.57 -1.93
C GLN A 23 -5.54 6.02 -3.18
N LEU A 24 -6.68 6.62 -3.51
CA LEU A 24 -7.45 6.37 -4.72
C LEU A 24 -7.72 7.70 -5.41
N LEU A 25 -7.10 7.81 -6.58
CA LEU A 25 -7.14 8.93 -7.50
C LEU A 25 -8.59 9.23 -7.94
N VAL A 26 -9.16 10.33 -7.45
CA VAL A 26 -10.23 11.05 -8.16
C VAL A 26 -9.57 11.92 -9.23
N VAL A 27 -9.28 11.34 -10.39
CA VAL A 27 -8.79 12.10 -11.56
C VAL A 27 -9.99 12.54 -12.38
N ASN A 28 -10.31 13.83 -12.29
CA ASN A 28 -11.17 14.61 -13.20
C ASN A 28 -12.34 13.86 -13.85
N GLY A 29 -13.53 13.99 -13.26
CA GLY A 29 -14.83 13.94 -13.96
C GLY A 29 -15.18 12.66 -14.72
N SER A 30 -14.34 11.63 -14.66
CA SER A 30 -14.48 10.41 -15.44
C SER A 30 -14.62 9.26 -14.48
N LYS A 31 -15.66 8.44 -14.68
CA LYS A 31 -15.98 7.22 -13.90
C LYS A 31 -14.88 6.14 -13.91
N GLU A 32 -13.74 6.41 -14.53
CA GLU A 32 -12.58 5.56 -14.48
C GLU A 32 -11.75 5.96 -13.28
N ILE A 33 -12.12 5.39 -12.13
CA ILE A 33 -11.17 5.21 -11.03
C ILE A 33 -9.94 4.58 -11.67
N PHE A 34 -8.77 5.21 -11.49
CA PHE A 34 -7.48 4.61 -11.80
C PHE A 34 -7.33 3.39 -10.90
N THR A 35 -8.04 2.32 -11.23
CA THR A 35 -7.75 1.01 -10.71
C THR A 35 -6.31 0.77 -11.11
N ASN A 36 -5.49 0.50 -10.10
CA ASN A 36 -4.06 0.18 -10.16
C ASN A 36 -3.68 -0.93 -11.18
N LYS A 37 -4.64 -1.43 -11.96
CA LYS A 37 -4.54 -2.43 -13.03
C LYS A 37 -3.47 -2.12 -14.08
N LYS A 38 -3.12 -0.84 -14.33
CA LYS A 38 -2.06 -0.48 -15.30
C LYS A 38 -0.66 -0.36 -14.69
N ILE A 39 -0.52 0.02 -13.43
CA ILE A 39 0.79 0.32 -12.81
C ILE A 39 1.33 -0.91 -12.06
N PHE A 40 0.43 -1.71 -11.49
CA PHE A 40 0.77 -2.95 -10.83
C PHE A 40 0.15 -4.10 -11.63
N GLN A 41 0.98 -4.93 -12.27
CA GLN A 41 0.50 -6.19 -12.84
C GLN A 41 -0.01 -7.06 -11.69
N ARG A 42 -1.34 -7.12 -11.60
CA ARG A 42 -2.11 -7.20 -10.35
C ARG A 42 -1.73 -8.36 -9.44
N ASP A 43 -1.50 -9.53 -10.04
CA ASP A 43 -1.47 -10.78 -9.28
C ASP A 43 -0.05 -11.36 -9.24
N GLN A 44 0.67 -11.39 -10.37
CA GLN A 44 1.99 -12.01 -10.43
C GLN A 44 3.04 -11.25 -9.61
N LYS A 45 3.17 -9.92 -9.81
CA LYS A 45 4.15 -9.11 -9.05
C LYS A 45 3.82 -9.05 -7.57
N LYS A 46 2.53 -9.14 -7.20
CA LYS A 46 2.08 -9.19 -5.81
C LYS A 46 2.59 -10.46 -5.15
N ASN A 47 2.27 -11.60 -5.77
CA ASN A 47 2.63 -12.92 -5.27
C ASN A 47 4.16 -13.08 -5.15
N ASP A 48 4.92 -12.65 -6.16
CA ASP A 48 6.38 -12.71 -6.14
C ASP A 48 6.98 -11.91 -4.97
N THR A 49 6.42 -10.72 -4.70
CA THR A 49 6.85 -9.85 -3.60
C THR A 49 6.49 -10.43 -2.23
N GLU A 50 5.31 -11.04 -2.11
CA GLU A 50 4.86 -11.72 -0.90
C GLU A 50 5.72 -12.95 -0.60
N GLU A 51 6.00 -13.79 -1.60
CA GLU A 51 6.91 -14.93 -1.47
C GLU A 51 8.31 -14.49 -1.03
N PHE A 52 8.84 -13.43 -1.63
CA PHE A 52 10.14 -12.87 -1.25
C PHE A 52 10.15 -12.38 0.20
N ALA A 53 9.08 -11.72 0.65
CA ALA A 53 8.95 -11.25 2.03
C ALA A 53 8.91 -12.40 3.04
N VAL A 54 8.25 -13.52 2.70
CA VAL A 54 8.25 -14.74 3.51
C VAL A 54 9.66 -15.31 3.62
N LYS A 55 10.39 -15.44 2.51
CA LYS A 55 11.80 -15.92 2.53
C LYS A 55 12.70 -15.01 3.36
N LEU A 56 12.48 -13.70 3.32
CA LEU A 56 13.23 -12.75 4.16
C LEU A 56 12.93 -12.95 5.65
N LYS A 57 11.67 -13.23 6.00
CA LYS A 57 11.28 -13.57 7.38
C LYS A 57 11.95 -14.86 7.85
N GLU A 58 11.95 -15.91 7.03
CA GLU A 58 12.66 -17.16 7.34
C GLU A 58 14.16 -16.94 7.55
N ALA A 59 14.80 -16.15 6.69
CA ALA A 59 16.21 -15.80 6.83
C ALA A 59 16.47 -15.01 8.13
N ALA A 60 15.59 -14.09 8.49
CA ALA A 60 15.69 -13.35 9.75
C ALA A 60 15.56 -14.27 10.97
N GLU A 61 14.67 -15.26 10.91
CA GLU A 61 14.50 -16.27 11.96
C GLU A 61 15.78 -17.09 12.17
N ILE A 62 16.40 -17.54 11.08
CA ILE A 62 17.69 -18.26 11.11
C ILE A 62 18.78 -17.39 11.76
N ILE A 63 18.84 -16.11 11.42
CA ILE A 63 19.81 -15.17 12.02
C ILE A 63 19.55 -15.02 13.52
N ILE A 64 18.30 -14.75 13.92
CA ILE A 64 17.91 -14.60 15.33
C ILE A 64 18.30 -15.85 16.13
N ASN A 65 18.02 -17.04 15.59
CA ASN A 65 18.34 -18.32 16.21
C ASN A 65 19.84 -18.58 16.36
N ASN A 66 20.69 -18.02 15.50
CA ASN A 66 22.14 -18.28 15.51
C ASN A 66 22.97 -17.16 16.17
N THR A 67 22.37 -16.01 16.48
CA THR A 67 23.11 -14.93 17.15
C THR A 67 23.51 -15.31 18.59
N THR A 68 24.67 -14.84 19.04
CA THR A 68 25.21 -15.12 20.39
C THR A 68 25.00 -13.98 21.38
N TRP A 69 24.64 -12.78 20.90
CA TRP A 69 24.52 -11.58 21.73
C TRP A 69 23.15 -11.42 22.38
N MET A 70 22.12 -12.15 21.93
CA MET A 70 20.79 -12.17 22.53
C MET A 70 20.67 -13.28 23.58
N ASP A 71 20.24 -12.92 24.78
CA ASP A 71 19.79 -13.87 25.79
C ASP A 71 18.54 -14.63 25.32
N ASN A 72 18.19 -15.71 26.03
CA ASN A 72 17.13 -16.61 25.62
C ASN A 72 15.73 -15.95 25.66
N GLU A 73 15.47 -15.09 26.64
CA GLU A 73 14.19 -14.41 26.77
C GLU A 73 13.99 -13.40 25.62
N THR A 74 15.00 -12.58 25.36
CA THR A 74 14.99 -11.61 24.25
C THR A 74 14.83 -12.31 22.91
N ARG A 75 15.52 -13.44 22.70
CA ARG A 75 15.39 -14.25 21.47
C ARG A 75 13.98 -14.76 21.27
N ASN A 76 13.36 -15.34 22.30
CA ASN A 76 11.99 -15.85 22.22
C ASN A 76 10.98 -14.75 21.90
N ASN A 77 11.15 -13.56 22.50
CA ASN A 77 10.32 -12.40 22.21
C ASN A 77 10.52 -11.88 20.76
N ALA A 78 11.75 -11.91 20.26
CA ALA A 78 12.07 -11.54 18.88
C ALA A 78 11.43 -12.51 17.87
N ILE A 79 11.51 -13.82 18.11
CA ILE A 79 10.85 -14.85 17.29
C ILE A 79 9.34 -14.65 17.32
N LYS A 80 8.74 -14.48 18.51
CA LYS A 80 7.30 -14.22 18.64
C LYS A 80 6.87 -12.96 17.88
N LYS A 81 7.66 -11.90 17.89
CA LYS A 81 7.37 -10.68 17.09
C LYS A 81 7.46 -10.97 15.60
N LEU A 82 8.46 -11.73 15.18
CA LEU A 82 8.65 -12.14 13.78
C LEU A 82 7.47 -13.00 13.29
N GLU A 83 7.05 -13.99 14.07
CA GLU A 83 5.89 -14.85 13.80
C GLU A 83 4.62 -14.03 13.56
N ASN A 84 4.37 -13.05 14.44
CA ASN A 84 3.19 -12.17 14.37
C ASN A 84 3.27 -11.05 13.32
N MET A 85 4.38 -10.93 12.58
CA MET A 85 4.51 -9.92 11.54
C MET A 85 3.59 -10.21 10.36
N VAL A 86 2.76 -9.24 10.01
CA VAL A 86 1.83 -9.29 8.87
C VAL A 86 2.33 -8.39 7.75
N PHE A 87 2.49 -8.94 6.55
CA PHE A 87 2.90 -8.19 5.36
C PHE A 87 1.71 -7.47 4.71
N LYS A 88 1.89 -6.18 4.40
CA LYS A 88 0.92 -5.38 3.64
C LYS A 88 1.61 -4.89 2.37
N MET A 89 1.33 -5.52 1.22
CA MET A 89 2.02 -5.27 -0.05
C MET A 89 1.10 -4.63 -1.09
N GLY A 90 1.58 -3.56 -1.72
CA GLY A 90 0.84 -2.84 -2.76
C GLY A 90 -0.29 -2.01 -2.18
N TYR A 91 -1.52 -2.54 -2.21
CA TYR A 91 -2.72 -1.85 -1.77
C TYR A 91 -3.65 -2.80 -0.97
N PRO A 92 -4.48 -2.27 -0.05
CA PRO A 92 -5.47 -3.07 0.67
C PRO A 92 -6.37 -3.85 -0.27
N SER A 93 -6.70 -5.11 0.06
CA SER A 93 -7.63 -5.95 -0.72
C SER A 93 -8.94 -5.23 -1.07
N ASP A 94 -9.40 -4.41 -0.14
CA ASP A 94 -10.69 -3.74 -0.18
C ASP A 94 -10.72 -2.62 -1.23
N MET A 95 -9.55 -2.14 -1.70
CA MET A 95 -9.46 -1.22 -2.83
C MET A 95 -9.84 -1.85 -4.18
N THR A 96 -10.13 -3.14 -4.22
CA THR A 96 -10.75 -3.76 -5.41
C THR A 96 -12.28 -3.65 -5.41
N ASN A 97 -12.89 -3.28 -4.27
CA ASN A 97 -14.33 -3.14 -4.14
C ASN A 97 -14.75 -1.71 -4.51
N GLN A 98 -15.29 -1.57 -5.72
CA GLN A 98 -15.77 -0.30 -6.25
C GLN A 98 -16.83 0.38 -5.35
N SER A 99 -17.76 -0.37 -4.78
CA SER A 99 -18.85 0.16 -3.94
C SER A 99 -18.30 0.76 -2.63
N LEU A 100 -17.31 0.09 -2.03
CA LEU A 100 -16.62 0.61 -0.86
C LEU A 100 -15.87 1.91 -1.16
N ILE A 101 -15.22 1.99 -2.33
CA ILE A 101 -14.51 3.20 -2.73
C ILE A 101 -15.50 4.35 -2.93
N GLU A 102 -16.62 4.09 -3.61
CA GLU A 102 -17.65 5.10 -3.86
C GLU A 102 -18.25 5.65 -2.56
N SER A 103 -18.47 4.81 -1.54
CA SER A 103 -18.98 5.27 -0.24
C SER A 103 -17.96 6.12 0.54
N MET A 104 -16.66 5.83 0.42
CA MET A 104 -15.62 6.65 1.05
C MET A 104 -15.58 8.09 0.52
N TYR A 105 -15.86 8.27 -0.77
CA TYR A 105 -15.77 9.58 -1.44
C TYR A 105 -17.13 10.28 -1.62
N GLU A 106 -18.23 9.71 -1.15
CA GLU A 106 -19.55 10.34 -1.15
C GLU A 106 -19.54 11.78 -0.56
N PRO A 107 -18.84 12.07 0.55
CA PRO A 107 -18.85 13.41 1.16
C PRO A 107 -18.20 14.50 0.31
N VAL A 108 -17.37 14.13 -0.68
CA VAL A 108 -16.60 15.08 -1.50
C VAL A 108 -17.49 15.81 -2.53
N GLY A 109 -18.77 15.41 -2.64
CA GLY A 109 -19.76 16.07 -3.48
C GLY A 109 -19.57 15.78 -4.98
N LYS A 110 -20.67 15.72 -5.72
CA LYS A 110 -20.62 15.58 -7.19
C LYS A 110 -20.12 16.89 -7.78
N ILE A 111 -18.93 16.89 -8.37
CA ILE A 111 -18.40 18.03 -9.12
C ILE A 111 -19.36 18.30 -10.28
N SER A 112 -20.11 19.39 -10.22
CA SER A 112 -20.91 19.88 -11.35
C SER A 112 -19.94 20.42 -12.40
N THR A 113 -19.74 19.67 -13.47
CA THR A 113 -19.07 20.18 -14.67
C THR A 113 -20.03 21.16 -15.34
N LYS A 114 -19.75 22.46 -15.24
CA LYS A 114 -20.29 23.49 -16.16
C LYS A 114 -19.48 23.52 -17.44
#